data_AF-A0A810QAL3-F1
#
_entry.id   AF-A0A810QAL3-F1
#
_cell.length_a   1.000
_cell.length_b   1.000
_cell.length_c   1.000
_cell.angle_alpha   90.00
_cell.angle_beta   90.00
_cell.angle_gamma   90.00
#
_symmetry.space_group_name_H-M   'P 1'
#
loop_
_entity.id
_entity.type
_entity.pdbx_description
1 polymer ?
#
loop_
_entity_poly.entity_id
_entity_poly.type
_entity_poly.pdbx_seq_one_letter_code
_entity_poly.pdbx_strand_id
1 'polypeptide(L)'
;MCHMSFGRKQEVLQVRQPIRSSTVKRLIVVLAILLALSLAALCAVRYYGRQAGRAAEAPGNGIQTAAQPAGAPVPTAARTGKVTIRLYDRSPEYNREFSVTNMFPGDAETQNDCVQVDHKGDVTVHFRAEVRPGYEKLAEVLKLRVSVGGSVVYDGLMAEMPAAVDTPLPAGSDTLDYQLTAYLDTSVGNPYMYQQLVADFYWWVADSEELAPPTGDTMQPLLWGAAVLVSGAALTVLLRRRREVSHD
;
A
#
# COMPACT_ATOMS: atom_id res chain seq x y z
N MET A 1 86.07 39.35 20.47
CA MET A 1 84.88 38.66 21.02
C MET A 1 83.70 39.59 20.88
N CYS A 2 82.65 39.17 20.19
CA CYS A 2 81.24 39.60 20.28
C CYS A 2 80.54 39.04 19.03
N HIS A 3 79.83 37.91 19.16
CA HIS A 3 78.40 37.80 19.53
C HIS A 3 77.47 37.97 18.31
N MET A 4 77.20 36.82 17.69
CA MET A 4 75.86 36.28 17.37
C MET A 4 74.67 37.24 17.20
N SER A 5 74.08 37.13 16.00
CA SER A 5 72.73 36.56 15.75
C SER A 5 71.51 37.50 15.58
N PHE A 6 70.86 37.30 14.42
CA PHE A 6 69.42 37.10 14.18
C PHE A 6 68.54 38.22 13.57
N GLY A 7 67.76 37.83 12.54
CA GLY A 7 66.61 38.58 12.00
C GLY A 7 66.38 38.37 10.49
N ARG A 8 66.06 37.15 10.02
CA ARG A 8 64.70 36.64 9.73
C ARG A 8 63.79 37.56 8.88
N LYS A 9 63.80 37.35 7.56
CA LYS A 9 62.72 37.53 6.55
C LYS A 9 63.06 36.54 5.42
N GLN A 10 62.21 35.68 4.86
CA GLN A 10 60.76 35.61 4.77
C GLN A 10 60.29 34.14 4.81
N GLU A 11 59.12 33.95 5.42
CA GLU A 11 58.25 32.80 5.18
C GLU A 11 57.67 32.86 3.75
N VAL A 12 57.49 31.68 3.17
CA VAL A 12 56.34 31.16 2.40
C VAL A 12 56.92 30.12 1.43
N LEU A 13 57.29 28.98 1.99
CA LEU A 13 57.43 27.74 1.23
C LEU A 13 56.01 27.31 0.85
N GLN A 14 55.63 27.62 -0.38
CA GLN A 14 54.56 26.92 -1.10
C GLN A 14 54.89 25.42 -1.09
N VAL A 15 54.35 24.71 -0.10
CA VAL A 15 54.27 23.25 -0.11
C VAL A 15 53.19 22.87 -1.13
N ARG A 16 53.53 22.97 -2.41
CA ARG A 16 52.88 22.15 -3.44
C ARG A 16 53.40 20.74 -3.24
N GLN A 17 52.74 19.96 -2.38
CA GLN A 17 52.94 18.52 -2.41
C GLN A 17 52.47 18.03 -3.78
N PRO A 18 53.32 17.33 -4.58
CA PRO A 18 52.85 16.62 -5.74
C PRO A 18 51.99 15.47 -5.23
N ILE A 19 50.68 15.70 -5.17
CA ILE A 19 49.69 14.67 -4.93
C ILE A 19 50.04 13.49 -5.82
N ARG A 20 50.38 12.34 -5.21
CA ARG A 20 50.79 11.11 -5.90
C ARG A 20 49.71 10.73 -6.90
N SER A 21 49.94 11.11 -8.16
CA SER A 21 48.88 11.32 -9.14
C SER A 21 48.09 10.04 -9.45
N SER A 22 48.70 8.87 -9.30
CA SER A 22 48.05 7.57 -9.52
C SER A 22 47.01 7.23 -8.44
N THR A 23 47.22 7.63 -7.19
CA THR A 23 46.29 7.33 -6.09
C THR A 23 45.08 8.25 -6.16
N VAL A 24 45.30 9.52 -6.48
CA VAL A 24 44.20 10.47 -6.69
C VAL A 24 43.45 10.20 -7.99
N LYS A 25 44.12 9.81 -9.08
CA LYS A 25 43.43 9.31 -10.29
C LYS A 25 42.55 8.10 -9.97
N ARG A 26 43.04 7.14 -9.19
CA ARG A 26 42.25 5.97 -8.76
C ARG A 26 41.07 6.38 -7.88
N LEU A 27 41.24 7.29 -6.93
CA LEU A 27 40.17 7.82 -6.09
C LEU A 27 39.10 8.56 -6.90
N ILE A 28 39.51 9.37 -7.87
CA ILE A 28 38.58 10.09 -8.76
C ILE A 28 37.77 9.10 -9.60
N VAL A 29 38.40 8.06 -10.16
CA VAL A 29 37.69 7.03 -10.92
C VAL A 29 36.70 6.27 -10.03
N VAL A 30 37.09 5.91 -8.82
CA VAL A 30 36.18 5.22 -7.87
C VAL A 30 35.01 6.12 -7.47
N LEU A 31 35.26 7.39 -7.17
CA LEU A 31 34.22 8.38 -6.86
C LEU A 31 33.27 8.59 -8.04
N ALA A 32 33.78 8.64 -9.27
CA ALA A 32 32.96 8.78 -10.47
C ALA A 32 32.06 7.55 -10.69
N ILE A 33 32.55 6.33 -10.45
CA ILE A 33 31.76 5.11 -10.53
C ILE A 33 30.68 5.08 -9.45
N LEU A 34 31.02 5.41 -8.20
CA LEU A 34 30.05 5.49 -7.10
C LEU A 34 28.97 6.54 -7.37
N LEU A 35 29.36 7.71 -7.90
CA LEU A 35 28.43 8.76 -8.26
C LEU A 35 27.50 8.31 -9.40
N ALA A 36 28.03 7.66 -10.44
CA ALA A 36 27.23 7.12 -11.53
C ALA A 36 26.24 6.04 -11.06
N LEU A 37 26.65 5.15 -10.16
CA LEU A 37 25.77 4.15 -9.54
C LEU A 37 24.66 4.80 -8.70
N SER A 38 24.99 5.84 -7.92
CA SER A 38 24.00 6.58 -7.13
C SER A 38 22.98 7.31 -8.02
N LEU A 39 23.43 7.90 -9.13
CA LEU A 39 22.58 8.55 -10.12
C LEU A 39 21.69 7.53 -10.85
N ALA A 40 22.22 6.35 -11.20
CA ALA A 40 21.43 5.28 -11.80
C ALA A 40 20.35 4.76 -10.84
N ALA A 41 20.69 4.57 -9.57
CA ALA A 41 19.73 4.20 -8.52
C ALA A 41 18.66 5.28 -8.32
N LEU A 42 19.05 6.56 -8.29
CA LEU A 42 18.11 7.68 -8.18
C LEU A 42 17.20 7.80 -9.42
N CYS A 43 17.74 7.58 -10.62
CA CYS A 43 16.98 7.51 -11.87
C CYS A 43 15.99 6.34 -11.84
N ALA A 44 16.40 5.17 -11.36
CA ALA A 44 15.52 4.02 -11.19
C ALA A 44 14.39 4.34 -10.20
N VAL A 45 14.71 4.88 -9.01
CA VAL A 45 13.68 5.28 -8.02
C VAL A 45 12.74 6.34 -8.58
N ARG A 46 13.23 7.33 -9.35
CA ARG A 46 12.38 8.34 -10.00
C ARG A 46 11.53 7.75 -11.13
N TYR A 47 12.03 6.76 -11.86
CA TYR A 47 11.30 6.10 -12.96
C TYR A 47 10.23 5.14 -12.42
N TYR A 48 10.58 4.28 -11.47
CA TYR A 48 9.65 3.40 -10.77
C TYR A 48 8.65 4.21 -9.91
N GLY A 49 9.10 5.28 -9.26
CA GLY A 49 8.21 6.23 -8.57
C GLY A 49 7.28 7.00 -9.51
N ARG A 50 7.69 7.26 -10.77
CA ARG A 50 6.80 7.81 -11.81
C ARG A 50 5.81 6.78 -12.36
N GLN A 51 6.14 5.50 -12.36
CA GLN A 51 5.17 4.45 -12.67
C GLN A 51 4.16 4.28 -11.52
N ALA A 52 4.59 4.41 -10.27
CA ALA A 52 3.68 4.50 -9.11
C ALA A 52 2.85 5.79 -9.09
N GLY A 53 3.35 6.89 -9.67
CA GLY A 53 2.66 8.17 -9.81
C GLY A 53 1.86 8.36 -11.10
N ARG A 54 1.77 7.35 -11.98
CA ARG A 54 0.93 7.38 -13.20
C ARG A 54 -0.37 6.59 -13.09
N ALA A 55 -0.69 6.09 -11.90
CA ALA A 55 -2.00 5.54 -11.56
C ALA A 55 -2.77 6.46 -10.59
N ALA A 56 -2.62 7.78 -10.76
CA ALA A 56 -3.43 8.77 -10.04
C ALA A 56 -3.78 9.92 -10.99
N GLU A 57 -4.56 9.61 -12.03
CA GLU A 57 -5.44 10.62 -12.60
C GLU A 57 -6.63 10.71 -11.63
N ALA A 58 -6.51 11.59 -10.63
CA ALA A 58 -7.64 11.99 -9.81
C ALA A 58 -8.62 12.75 -10.72
N PRO A 59 -9.88 12.29 -10.90
CA PRO A 59 -10.87 13.17 -11.47
C PRO A 59 -11.11 14.28 -10.44
N GLY A 60 -10.70 15.50 -10.80
CA GLY A 60 -10.99 16.67 -10.01
C GLY A 60 -12.50 16.89 -9.95
N ASN A 61 -13.11 16.56 -8.82
CA ASN A 61 -14.44 17.06 -8.49
C ASN A 61 -14.32 18.50 -8.00
N GLY A 62 -14.09 19.42 -8.95
CA GLY A 62 -14.59 20.77 -8.79
C GLY A 62 -16.11 20.70 -8.79
N ILE A 63 -16.75 21.07 -7.68
CA ILE A 63 -18.21 21.19 -7.60
C ILE A 63 -18.64 22.25 -8.62
N GLN A 64 -19.11 21.81 -9.78
CA GLN A 64 -19.91 22.64 -10.66
C GLN A 64 -21.34 22.57 -10.16
N THR A 65 -21.73 23.59 -9.40
CA THR A 65 -23.13 23.97 -9.24
C THR A 65 -23.66 24.37 -10.61
N ALA A 66 -24.17 23.41 -11.36
CA ALA A 66 -25.00 23.64 -12.53
C ALA A 66 -26.36 22.98 -12.26
N ALA A 67 -27.34 23.81 -11.94
CA ALA A 67 -28.74 23.40 -11.90
C ALA A 67 -29.16 23.03 -13.33
N GLN A 68 -29.53 21.78 -13.60
CA GLN A 68 -30.25 21.37 -14.81
C GLN A 68 -30.88 19.96 -14.67
N PRO A 69 -31.90 19.61 -15.48
CA PRO A 69 -33.28 19.45 -15.00
C PRO A 69 -33.70 17.98 -14.90
N ALA A 70 -34.82 17.76 -14.19
CA ALA A 70 -35.46 16.47 -14.02
C ALA A 70 -35.78 15.77 -15.35
N GLY A 71 -35.39 14.50 -15.47
CA GLY A 71 -35.91 13.59 -16.48
C GLY A 71 -34.87 12.85 -17.34
N ALA A 72 -33.96 12.09 -16.73
CA ALA A 72 -33.28 10.96 -17.39
C ALA A 72 -32.79 9.96 -16.33
N PRO A 73 -32.93 8.63 -16.55
CA PRO A 73 -32.40 7.63 -15.62
C PRO A 73 -30.87 7.69 -15.64
N VAL A 74 -30.27 7.95 -14.49
CA VAL A 74 -28.82 7.90 -14.31
C VAL A 74 -28.43 6.43 -14.16
N PRO A 75 -27.51 5.88 -14.97
CA PRO A 75 -26.97 4.55 -14.72
C PRO A 75 -26.14 4.57 -13.42
N THR A 76 -26.52 3.71 -12.46
CA THR A 76 -25.80 3.44 -11.22
C THR A 76 -24.38 3.00 -11.53
N ALA A 77 -23.43 3.91 -11.40
CA ALA A 77 -22.02 3.63 -11.63
C ALA A 77 -21.50 2.81 -10.44
N ALA A 78 -21.38 1.50 -10.61
CA ALA A 78 -20.71 0.63 -9.65
C ALA A 78 -19.36 1.24 -9.26
N ARG A 79 -19.13 1.48 -7.96
CA ARG A 79 -17.85 1.99 -7.46
C ARG A 79 -16.77 0.93 -7.70
N THR A 80 -16.14 1.01 -8.87
CA THR A 80 -15.26 -0.03 -9.41
C THR A 80 -13.85 0.17 -8.88
N GLY A 81 -13.59 -0.33 -7.67
CA GLY A 81 -12.26 -0.34 -7.08
C GLY A 81 -12.13 -1.47 -6.08
N LYS A 82 -11.29 -2.47 -6.39
CA LYS A 82 -10.96 -3.54 -5.46
C LYS A 82 -10.09 -2.97 -4.35
N VAL A 83 -10.57 -2.99 -3.11
CA VAL A 83 -9.80 -2.50 -1.95
C VAL A 83 -9.16 -3.69 -1.24
N THR A 84 -7.89 -3.56 -0.86
CA THR A 84 -7.19 -4.57 -0.07
C THR A 84 -7.20 -4.18 1.40
N ILE A 85 -7.81 -5.03 2.22
CA ILE A 85 -7.88 -4.95 3.67
C ILE A 85 -6.82 -5.91 4.23
N ARG A 86 -6.09 -5.54 5.27
CA ARG A 86 -5.08 -6.40 5.92
C ARG A 86 -5.37 -6.56 7.39
N LEU A 87 -5.53 -7.80 7.84
CA LEU A 87 -5.73 -8.18 9.23
C LEU A 87 -4.51 -8.97 9.73
N TYR A 88 -3.96 -8.58 10.87
CA TYR A 88 -2.74 -9.16 11.46
C TYR A 88 -2.70 -8.85 12.97
N ASP A 89 -1.72 -9.36 13.73
CA ASP A 89 -1.76 -9.32 15.22
C ASP A 89 -2.07 -7.93 15.81
N ARG A 90 -1.50 -6.86 15.25
CA ARG A 90 -1.65 -5.49 15.75
C ARG A 90 -2.81 -4.72 15.12
N SER A 91 -3.51 -5.32 14.16
CA SER A 91 -4.69 -4.78 13.49
C SER A 91 -5.64 -5.93 13.15
N PRO A 92 -6.22 -6.60 14.15
CA PRO A 92 -7.06 -7.78 13.94
C PRO A 92 -8.43 -7.42 13.37
N GLU A 93 -8.78 -6.13 13.37
CA GLU A 93 -10.05 -5.59 12.93
C GLU A 93 -9.87 -4.47 11.89
N TYR A 94 -10.87 -4.30 11.05
CA TYR A 94 -10.96 -3.23 10.08
C TYR A 94 -12.42 -2.78 9.92
N ASN A 95 -12.63 -1.46 9.92
CA ASN A 95 -13.92 -0.82 9.66
C ASN A 95 -13.82 -0.06 8.33
N ARG A 96 -14.90 -0.13 7.54
CA ARG A 96 -15.11 0.72 6.37
C ARG A 96 -16.51 1.29 6.30
N GLU A 97 -16.60 2.57 6.01
CA GLU A 97 -17.88 3.21 5.69
C GLU A 97 -18.41 2.77 4.31
N PHE A 98 -19.68 2.40 4.30
CA PHE A 98 -20.51 2.18 3.13
C PHE A 98 -21.61 3.24 3.08
N SER A 99 -21.83 3.84 1.90
CA SER A 99 -22.92 4.78 1.73
C SER A 99 -23.57 4.66 0.36
N VAL A 100 -24.89 4.74 0.35
CA VAL A 100 -25.72 4.80 -0.86
C VAL A 100 -26.73 5.93 -0.72
N THR A 101 -26.98 6.62 -1.81
CA THR A 101 -27.94 7.72 -1.90
C THR A 101 -28.80 7.51 -3.13
N ASN A 102 -30.06 7.94 -3.05
CA ASN A 102 -30.94 8.02 -4.22
C ASN A 102 -31.09 6.68 -4.98
N MET A 103 -31.17 5.58 -4.25
CA MET A 103 -31.42 4.26 -4.82
C MET A 103 -32.91 4.15 -5.21
N PHE A 104 -33.17 3.67 -6.42
CA PHE A 104 -34.51 3.34 -6.92
C PHE A 104 -34.77 1.83 -6.79
N PRO A 105 -36.05 1.40 -6.75
CA PRO A 105 -36.39 -0.01 -6.79
C PRO A 105 -35.75 -0.70 -8.02
N GLY A 106 -34.98 -1.77 -7.78
CA GLY A 106 -34.19 -2.45 -8.81
C GLY A 106 -32.72 -2.01 -8.91
N ASP A 107 -32.32 -0.92 -8.25
CA ASP A 107 -30.91 -0.51 -8.20
C ASP A 107 -30.08 -1.44 -7.32
N ALA A 108 -28.81 -1.59 -7.69
CA ALA A 108 -27.81 -2.32 -6.93
C ALA A 108 -26.48 -1.58 -6.95
N GLU A 109 -25.82 -1.52 -5.80
CA GLU A 109 -24.46 -1.01 -5.63
C GLU A 109 -23.57 -2.16 -5.16
N THR A 110 -22.47 -2.41 -5.88
CA THR A 110 -21.55 -3.52 -5.57
C THR A 110 -20.16 -2.99 -5.23
N GLN A 111 -19.62 -3.48 -4.11
CA GLN A 111 -18.23 -3.27 -3.70
C GLN A 111 -17.48 -4.59 -3.65
N ASN A 112 -16.24 -4.57 -4.11
CA ASN A 112 -15.36 -5.75 -4.12
C ASN A 112 -14.17 -5.48 -3.21
N ASP A 113 -13.99 -6.33 -2.20
CA ASP A 113 -12.97 -6.18 -1.17
C ASP A 113 -12.15 -7.46 -1.04
N CYS A 114 -10.84 -7.32 -0.91
CA CYS A 114 -9.91 -8.42 -0.74
C CYS A 114 -9.34 -8.32 0.67
N VAL A 115 -9.78 -9.23 1.52
CA VAL A 115 -9.35 -9.32 2.91
C VAL A 115 -8.15 -10.26 2.96
N GLN A 116 -6.98 -9.69 3.22
CA GLN A 116 -5.75 -10.43 3.48
C GLN A 116 -5.60 -10.63 4.98
N VAL A 117 -5.33 -11.86 5.40
CA VAL A 117 -5.15 -12.21 6.81
C VAL A 117 -3.80 -12.88 6.98
N ASP A 118 -2.91 -12.28 7.77
CA ASP A 118 -1.65 -12.90 8.18
C ASP A 118 -1.95 -13.84 9.35
N HIS A 119 -1.90 -15.16 9.12
CA HIS A 119 -2.20 -16.18 10.14
C HIS A 119 -1.25 -17.37 10.04
N LYS A 120 -1.21 -18.18 11.10
CA LYS A 120 -0.36 -19.38 11.20
C LYS A 120 -1.14 -20.69 11.09
N GLY A 121 -2.47 -20.64 11.18
CA GLY A 121 -3.37 -21.77 11.36
C GLY A 121 -4.74 -21.50 10.75
N ASP A 122 -5.73 -22.34 11.03
CA ASP A 122 -7.08 -22.12 10.51
C ASP A 122 -7.76 -21.00 11.28
N VAL A 123 -8.11 -19.89 10.62
CA VAL A 123 -8.77 -18.75 11.26
C VAL A 123 -10.17 -18.53 10.71
N THR A 124 -11.03 -17.89 11.49
CA THR A 124 -12.36 -17.46 11.03
C THR A 124 -12.41 -15.96 10.93
N VAL A 125 -12.75 -15.45 9.74
CA VAL A 125 -13.00 -14.02 9.53
C VAL A 125 -14.48 -13.77 9.74
N HIS A 126 -14.78 -12.87 10.67
CA HIS A 126 -16.13 -12.43 10.95
C HIS A 126 -16.42 -11.15 10.15
N PHE A 127 -17.62 -11.08 9.57
CA PHE A 127 -18.11 -9.91 8.86
C PHE A 127 -19.42 -9.41 9.46
N ARG A 128 -19.56 -8.10 9.61
CA ARG A 128 -20.80 -7.45 10.05
C ARG A 128 -21.01 -6.12 9.32
N ALA A 129 -22.26 -5.82 8.95
CA ALA A 129 -22.69 -4.49 8.57
C ALA A 129 -23.54 -3.88 9.70
N GLU A 130 -23.25 -2.63 10.04
CA GLU A 130 -24.00 -1.88 11.04
C GLU A 130 -24.49 -0.56 10.44
N VAL A 131 -25.80 -0.37 10.41
CA VAL A 131 -26.40 0.87 9.93
C VAL A 131 -26.22 1.95 10.97
N ARG A 132 -25.71 3.12 10.56
CA ARG A 132 -25.52 4.24 11.49
C ARG A 132 -26.86 4.83 11.93
N PRO A 133 -26.95 5.34 13.18
CA PRO A 133 -28.13 6.04 13.64
C PRO A 133 -28.50 7.22 12.71
N GLY A 134 -29.79 7.37 12.40
CA GLY A 134 -30.33 8.39 11.49
C GLY A 134 -30.49 7.93 10.04
N TYR A 135 -30.12 6.69 9.70
CA TYR A 135 -30.20 6.11 8.36
C TYR A 135 -31.12 4.88 8.27
N GLU A 136 -31.99 4.70 9.24
CA GLU A 136 -32.82 3.50 9.41
C GLU A 136 -33.87 3.37 8.31
N LYS A 137 -34.32 4.50 7.75
CA LYS A 137 -35.48 4.48 6.84
C LYS A 137 -35.23 3.64 5.59
N LEU A 138 -34.07 3.80 4.95
CA LEU A 138 -33.71 2.99 3.80
C LEU A 138 -33.28 1.57 4.20
N ALA A 139 -32.79 1.38 5.43
CA ALA A 139 -32.37 0.07 5.94
C ALA A 139 -33.52 -0.92 6.12
N GLU A 140 -34.76 -0.44 6.29
CA GLU A 140 -35.98 -1.26 6.35
C GLU A 140 -36.18 -2.13 5.10
N VAL A 141 -35.66 -1.69 3.95
CA VAL A 141 -35.91 -2.32 2.64
C VAL A 141 -34.64 -2.63 1.85
N LEU A 142 -33.50 -2.03 2.21
CA LEU A 142 -32.23 -2.30 1.56
C LEU A 142 -31.70 -3.68 1.98
N LYS A 143 -31.48 -4.53 0.99
CA LYS A 143 -30.86 -5.84 1.19
C LYS A 143 -29.36 -5.75 0.97
N LEU A 144 -28.64 -6.64 1.63
CA LEU A 144 -27.22 -6.86 1.44
C LEU A 144 -27.00 -8.33 1.08
N ARG A 145 -26.40 -8.56 -0.08
CA ARG A 145 -25.84 -9.85 -0.46
C ARG A 145 -24.33 -9.82 -0.26
N VAL A 146 -23.83 -10.75 0.54
CA VAL A 146 -22.40 -10.96 0.81
C VAL A 146 -22.01 -12.26 0.13
N SER A 147 -21.00 -12.20 -0.73
CA SER A 147 -20.43 -13.39 -1.34
C SER A 147 -18.92 -13.42 -1.15
N VAL A 148 -18.38 -14.62 -0.89
CA VAL A 148 -16.95 -14.84 -0.71
C VAL A 148 -16.49 -15.92 -1.68
N GLY A 149 -15.48 -15.61 -2.50
CA GLY A 149 -15.00 -16.54 -3.54
C GLY A 149 -16.09 -16.98 -4.52
N GLY A 150 -17.13 -16.16 -4.73
CA GLY A 150 -18.29 -16.46 -5.57
C GLY A 150 -19.42 -17.23 -4.89
N SER A 151 -19.27 -17.64 -3.63
CA SER A 151 -20.33 -18.29 -2.84
C SER A 151 -21.06 -17.28 -1.96
N VAL A 152 -22.40 -17.28 -1.98
CA VAL A 152 -23.20 -16.38 -1.15
C VAL A 152 -23.22 -16.88 0.30
N VAL A 153 -22.72 -16.06 1.22
CA VAL A 153 -22.67 -16.36 2.67
C VAL A 153 -23.78 -15.64 3.45
N TYR A 154 -24.32 -14.55 2.90
CA TYR A 154 -25.46 -13.84 3.45
C TYR A 154 -26.28 -13.19 2.34
N ASP A 155 -27.60 -13.25 2.45
CA ASP A 155 -28.54 -12.55 1.58
C ASP A 155 -29.80 -12.22 2.36
N GLY A 156 -29.97 -10.95 2.74
CA GLY A 156 -31.05 -10.52 3.62
C GLY A 156 -31.10 -9.00 3.81
N LEU A 157 -32.04 -8.52 4.64
CA LEU A 157 -32.13 -7.11 4.99
C LEU A 157 -30.87 -6.65 5.71
N MET A 158 -30.35 -5.48 5.37
CA MET A 158 -29.16 -4.94 6.04
C MET A 158 -29.45 -4.65 7.52
N ALA A 159 -30.68 -4.24 7.85
CA ALA A 159 -31.13 -4.00 9.22
C ALA A 159 -31.25 -5.28 10.08
N GLU A 160 -31.43 -6.44 9.45
CA GLU A 160 -31.61 -7.73 10.15
C GLU A 160 -30.34 -8.58 10.15
N MET A 161 -29.21 -7.98 9.76
CA MET A 161 -27.96 -8.72 9.69
C MET A 161 -27.58 -9.31 11.06
N PRO A 162 -27.15 -10.59 11.13
CA PRO A 162 -26.72 -11.19 12.38
C PRO A 162 -25.50 -10.48 12.98
N ALA A 163 -25.19 -10.81 14.24
CA ALA A 163 -24.03 -10.25 14.94
C ALA A 163 -22.71 -10.49 14.20
N ALA A 164 -22.58 -11.61 13.48
CA ALA A 164 -21.46 -11.90 12.59
C ALA A 164 -21.89 -12.90 11.51
N VAL A 165 -21.27 -12.78 10.34
CA VAL A 165 -21.26 -13.79 9.29
C VAL A 165 -19.85 -14.36 9.23
N ASP A 166 -19.72 -15.65 9.52
CA ASP A 166 -18.44 -16.31 9.71
C ASP A 166 -17.97 -16.94 8.41
N THR A 167 -16.72 -16.64 8.03
CA THR A 167 -16.08 -17.24 6.86
C THR A 167 -14.78 -17.92 7.28
N PRO A 168 -14.70 -19.27 7.16
CA PRO A 168 -13.48 -19.98 7.49
C PRO A 168 -12.38 -19.70 6.46
N LEU A 169 -11.15 -19.51 6.94
CA LEU A 169 -9.95 -19.33 6.14
C LEU A 169 -8.92 -20.39 6.56
N PRO A 170 -8.69 -21.43 5.73
CA PRO A 170 -7.78 -22.50 6.08
C PRO A 170 -6.31 -22.07 6.01
N ALA A 171 -5.47 -22.78 6.77
CA ALA A 171 -4.01 -22.65 6.74
C ALA A 171 -3.48 -22.78 5.30
N GLY A 172 -2.73 -21.78 4.84
CA GLY A 172 -2.15 -21.72 3.49
C GLY A 172 -2.94 -20.91 2.46
N SER A 173 -4.12 -20.38 2.84
CA SER A 173 -4.78 -19.31 2.10
C SER A 173 -4.79 -18.05 2.94
N ASP A 174 -4.30 -16.95 2.38
CA ASP A 174 -4.16 -15.69 3.12
C ASP A 174 -5.16 -14.65 2.65
N THR A 175 -6.09 -15.01 1.76
CA THR A 175 -6.96 -14.05 1.07
C THR A 175 -8.40 -14.55 0.95
N LEU A 176 -9.35 -13.67 1.26
CA LEU A 176 -10.77 -13.81 1.00
C LEU A 176 -11.24 -12.68 0.09
N ASP A 177 -11.80 -13.04 -1.07
CA ASP A 177 -12.41 -12.07 -2.00
C ASP A 177 -13.89 -11.92 -1.68
N TYR A 178 -14.24 -10.82 -1.02
CA TYR A 178 -15.61 -10.40 -0.71
C TYR A 178 -16.20 -9.60 -1.86
N GLN A 179 -17.45 -9.90 -2.20
CA GLN A 179 -18.29 -9.09 -3.05
C GLN A 179 -19.58 -8.77 -2.28
N LEU A 180 -19.73 -7.49 -1.96
CA LEU A 180 -20.82 -6.91 -1.18
C LEU A 180 -21.75 -6.16 -2.12
N THR A 181 -22.96 -6.67 -2.33
CA THR A 181 -23.96 -6.06 -3.19
C THR A 181 -25.14 -5.60 -2.36
N ALA A 182 -25.29 -4.29 -2.18
CA ALA A 182 -26.49 -3.71 -1.59
C ALA A 182 -27.51 -3.46 -2.71
N TYR A 183 -28.76 -3.86 -2.53
CA TYR A 183 -29.76 -3.74 -3.58
C TYR A 183 -31.17 -3.54 -3.04
N LEU A 184 -32.03 -2.94 -3.87
CA LEU A 184 -33.45 -2.79 -3.60
C LEU A 184 -34.27 -3.71 -4.50
N ASP A 185 -35.22 -4.44 -3.91
CA ASP A 185 -36.20 -5.17 -4.71
C ASP A 185 -37.04 -4.21 -5.54
N THR A 186 -37.52 -4.67 -6.70
CA THR A 186 -38.44 -3.91 -7.56
C THR A 186 -39.84 -3.73 -6.94
N SER A 187 -40.14 -4.45 -5.87
CA SER A 187 -41.38 -4.33 -5.09
C SER A 187 -41.37 -3.18 -4.07
N VAL A 188 -40.21 -2.56 -3.85
CA VAL A 188 -40.06 -1.45 -2.91
C VAL A 188 -40.83 -0.24 -3.42
N GLY A 189 -41.68 0.34 -2.57
CA GLY A 189 -42.47 1.51 -2.92
C GLY A 189 -41.68 2.81 -2.90
N ASN A 190 -42.30 3.88 -3.40
CA ASN A 190 -41.73 5.23 -3.44
C ASN A 190 -41.36 5.91 -2.10
N PRO A 191 -41.86 5.51 -0.89
CA PRO A 191 -41.49 6.19 0.36
C PRO A 191 -40.00 6.20 0.70
N TYR A 192 -39.22 5.31 0.08
CA TYR A 192 -37.79 5.14 0.30
C TYR A 192 -36.93 5.89 -0.73
N MET A 193 -37.56 6.55 -1.70
CA MET A 193 -36.86 7.35 -2.71
C MET A 193 -36.20 8.57 -2.06
N TYR A 194 -35.06 8.98 -2.61
CA TYR A 194 -34.23 10.10 -2.12
C TYR A 194 -33.68 9.91 -0.70
N GLN A 195 -33.87 8.73 -0.10
CA GLN A 195 -33.25 8.41 1.17
C GLN A 195 -31.78 8.06 0.98
N GLN A 196 -31.02 8.29 2.04
CA GLN A 196 -29.63 7.88 2.14
C GLN A 196 -29.52 6.75 3.15
N LEU A 197 -28.56 5.87 2.93
CA LEU A 197 -28.09 4.94 3.95
C LEU A 197 -26.58 5.09 4.11
N VAL A 198 -26.14 5.14 5.37
CA VAL A 198 -24.74 5.01 5.75
C VAL A 198 -24.64 3.86 6.73
N ALA A 199 -23.74 2.93 6.44
CA ALA A 199 -23.42 1.79 7.29
C ALA A 199 -21.90 1.66 7.43
N ASP A 200 -21.47 0.96 8.47
CA ASP A 200 -20.09 0.57 8.67
C ASP A 200 -19.97 -0.94 8.49
N PHE A 201 -19.04 -1.35 7.64
CA PHE A 201 -18.68 -2.73 7.38
C PHE A 201 -17.45 -3.08 8.21
N TYR A 202 -17.60 -4.09 9.06
CA TYR A 202 -16.59 -4.55 9.98
C TYR A 202 -16.11 -5.93 9.57
N TRP A 203 -14.79 -6.09 9.57
CA TRP A 203 -14.12 -7.38 9.50
C TRP A 203 -13.23 -7.53 10.72
N TRP A 204 -13.26 -8.70 11.36
CA TRP A 204 -12.34 -9.00 12.44
C TRP A 204 -12.05 -10.49 12.56
N VAL A 205 -10.95 -10.82 13.23
CA VAL A 205 -10.60 -12.20 13.63
C VAL A 205 -10.57 -12.25 15.15
N ALA A 206 -11.34 -13.13 15.78
CA ALA A 206 -11.43 -13.23 17.24
C ALA A 206 -10.16 -13.88 17.86
N ASP A 207 -9.58 -14.85 17.16
CA ASP A 207 -8.43 -15.62 17.63
C ASP A 207 -7.09 -14.93 17.30
N SER A 208 -6.84 -13.79 17.96
CA SER A 208 -5.62 -12.99 17.77
C SER A 208 -4.31 -13.75 18.03
N GLU A 209 -4.33 -14.86 18.76
CA GLU A 209 -3.15 -15.70 19.01
C GLU A 209 -2.65 -16.43 17.75
N GLU A 210 -3.54 -16.69 16.80
CA GLU A 210 -3.22 -17.32 15.51
C GLU A 210 -2.79 -16.32 14.45
N LEU A 211 -3.02 -15.02 14.68
CA LEU A 211 -2.56 -13.97 13.79
C LEU A 211 -1.02 -13.88 13.83
N ALA A 212 -0.44 -13.81 12.64
CA ALA A 212 0.98 -13.60 12.48
C ALA A 212 1.30 -12.09 12.52
N PRO A 213 2.53 -11.72 12.93
CA PRO A 213 3.01 -10.36 12.72
C PRO A 213 3.04 -10.08 11.21
N PRO A 214 2.88 -8.81 10.78
CA PRO A 214 2.79 -8.47 9.36
C PRO A 214 4.02 -9.00 8.64
N THR A 215 3.81 -9.91 7.68
CA THR A 215 4.91 -10.55 6.96
C THR A 215 5.58 -9.49 6.09
N GLY A 216 6.75 -9.03 6.53
CA GLY A 216 7.55 -8.05 5.80
C GLY A 216 7.90 -8.60 4.41
N ASP A 217 7.45 -7.90 3.37
CA ASP A 217 7.63 -8.24 1.96
C ASP A 217 8.97 -8.95 1.69
N THR A 218 8.88 -10.11 1.05
CA THR A 218 9.95 -11.03 0.64
C THR A 218 11.06 -10.40 -0.22
N MET A 219 10.99 -9.10 -0.50
CA MET A 219 12.02 -8.33 -1.20
C MET A 219 13.23 -7.97 -0.34
N GLN A 220 13.13 -7.99 1.00
CA GLN A 220 14.28 -7.74 1.87
C GLN A 220 15.45 -8.73 1.69
N PRO A 221 15.26 -10.06 1.71
CA PRO A 221 16.38 -11.00 1.52
C PRO A 221 17.02 -10.91 0.13
N LEU A 222 16.26 -10.51 -0.90
CA LEU A 222 16.78 -10.31 -2.25
C LEU A 222 17.69 -9.07 -2.33
N LEU A 223 17.33 -7.99 -1.63
CA LEU A 223 18.16 -6.79 -1.50
C LEU A 223 19.45 -7.06 -0.71
N TRP A 224 19.37 -7.80 0.40
CA TRP A 224 20.57 -8.22 1.15
C TRP A 224 21.44 -9.18 0.34
N GLY A 225 20.84 -10.12 -0.40
CA GLY A 225 21.55 -11.05 -1.28
C GLY A 225 22.34 -10.33 -2.37
N ALA A 226 21.74 -9.33 -3.02
CA ALA A 226 22.42 -8.49 -4.00
C ALA A 226 23.57 -7.68 -3.37
N ALA A 227 23.38 -7.13 -2.17
CA ALA A 227 24.42 -6.38 -1.46
C ALA A 227 25.63 -7.25 -1.09
N VAL A 228 25.40 -8.49 -0.62
CA VAL A 228 26.48 -9.44 -0.31
C VAL A 228 27.25 -9.84 -1.56
N LEU A 229 26.57 -10.09 -2.68
CA LEU A 229 27.21 -10.45 -3.94
C LEU A 229 28.11 -9.31 -4.49
N VAL A 230 27.64 -8.07 -4.42
CA VAL A 230 28.43 -6.90 -4.86
C VAL A 230 29.64 -6.68 -3.95
N SER A 231 29.49 -6.87 -2.63
CA SER A 231 30.59 -6.77 -1.66
C SER A 231 31.66 -7.85 -1.87
N GLY A 232 31.25 -9.10 -2.14
CA GLY A 232 32.16 -10.20 -2.46
C GLY A 232 32.96 -9.99 -3.74
N ALA A 233 32.32 -9.45 -4.80
CA ALA A 233 33.01 -9.10 -6.05
C ALA A 233 34.04 -7.98 -5.85
N ALA A 234 33.73 -6.96 -5.04
CA ALA A 234 34.68 -5.90 -4.73
C ALA A 234 35.90 -6.42 -3.93
N LEU A 235 35.67 -7.31 -2.96
CA LEU A 235 36.74 -7.91 -2.15
C LEU A 235 37.67 -8.80 -3.00
N THR A 236 37.12 -9.61 -3.91
CA THR A 236 37.91 -10.44 -4.82
C THR A 236 38.76 -9.62 -5.79
N VAL A 237 38.24 -8.50 -6.30
CA VAL A 237 39.02 -7.55 -7.14
C VAL A 237 40.15 -6.88 -6.34
N LEU A 238 39.89 -6.50 -5.08
CA LEU A 238 40.91 -5.90 -4.22
C LEU A 238 42.01 -6.90 -3.83
N LEU A 239 41.67 -8.16 -3.60
CA LEU A 239 42.63 -9.22 -3.31
C LEU A 239 43.49 -9.58 -4.53
N ARG A 240 42.92 -9.62 -5.74
CA ARG A 240 43.70 -9.79 -6.98
C ARG A 240 44.69 -8.64 -7.19
N ARG A 241 44.24 -7.39 -6.99
CA ARG A 241 45.12 -6.22 -7.08
C ARG A 241 46.26 -6.22 -6.05
N ARG A 242 46.05 -6.79 -4.85
CA ARG A 242 47.13 -6.92 -3.86
C ARG A 242 48.17 -7.96 -4.25
N ARG A 243 47.78 -9.05 -4.91
CA ARG A 243 48.72 -10.08 -5.40
C ARG A 243 49.61 -9.56 -6.53
N GLU A 244 49.06 -8.74 -7.41
CA GLU A 244 49.82 -8.13 -8.52
C GLU A 244 50.88 -7.13 -8.04
N VAL A 245 50.73 -6.53 -6.86
CA VAL A 245 51.70 -5.56 -6.30
C VAL A 245 52.83 -6.24 -5.51
N SER A 246 52.73 -7.53 -5.23
CA SER A 246 53.77 -8.30 -4.50
C SER A 246 54.64 -9.17 -5.42
N HIS A 247 54.57 -8.98 -6.73
CA HIS A 247 55.39 -9.69 -7.73
C HIS A 247 56.25 -8.76 -8.60
N ASP A 248 56.50 -7.54 -8.11
CA ASP A 248 57.55 -6.62 -8.61
C ASP A 248 58.57 -6.37 -7.49
#